data_AF-A0A0K2B1S4-F1
#
_entry.id   AF-A0A0K2B1S4-F1
#
_cell.length_a   1.000
_cell.length_b   1.000
_cell.length_c   1.000
_cell.angle_alpha   90.00
_cell.angle_beta   90.00
_cell.angle_gamma   90.00
#
_symmetry.space_group_name_H-M   'P 1'
#
loop_
_entity.id
_entity.type
_entity.pdbx_description
1 polymer ?
#
loop_
_entity_poly.entity_id
_entity_poly.type
_entity_poly.pdbx_seq_one_letter_code
_entity_poly.pdbx_strand_id
1 'polypeptide(L)'
;MFEIEVNRNLPPLDRYATLAHELGHLFCGHLGPGPEDAWPDRLSHRPAEDHARNEVEAESIAYMVLKRLDPTVRMGDYITGHLGPGRQVPETVALNLTFKAAGLIIDMGKRRISASRLRKPKK
;
A
#
# COMPACT_ATOMS: atom_id res chain seq x y z
N MET A 1 5.45 11.34 11.94
CA MET A 1 6.26 11.31 10.70
C MET A 1 6.31 9.85 10.26
N PHE A 2 6.06 9.57 8.98
CA PHE A 2 6.11 8.21 8.42
C PHE A 2 7.34 8.10 7.53
N GLU A 3 8.05 6.97 7.62
CA GLU A 3 9.19 6.65 6.78
C GLU A 3 8.91 5.36 6.02
N ILE A 4 9.25 5.34 4.74
CA ILE A 4 9.11 4.17 3.88
C ILE A 4 10.51 3.80 3.39
N GLU A 5 10.93 2.59 3.72
CA GLU A 5 12.21 2.05 3.29
C GLU A 5 12.02 1.09 2.11
N VAL A 6 12.84 1.24 1.07
CA VAL A 6 12.83 0.37 -0.10
C VAL A 6 14.23 -0.16 -0.36
N ASN A 7 14.37 -1.47 -0.51
CA ASN A 7 15.65 -2.09 -0.80
C ASN A 7 16.14 -1.70 -2.21
N ARG A 8 17.19 -0.89 -2.27
CA ARG A 8 17.80 -0.42 -3.53
C ARG A 8 18.35 -1.53 -4.44
N ASN A 9 18.66 -2.71 -3.88
CA ASN A 9 19.24 -3.83 -4.62
C ASN A 9 18.18 -4.65 -5.38
N LEU A 10 16.89 -4.43 -5.11
CA LEU A 10 15.81 -5.10 -5.84
C LEU A 10 15.66 -4.54 -7.27
N PRO A 11 15.21 -5.35 -8.23
CA PRO A 11 14.77 -4.88 -9.55
C PRO A 11 13.78 -3.72 -9.46
N PRO A 12 13.72 -2.82 -10.46
CA PRO A 12 12.82 -1.66 -10.44
C PRO A 12 11.34 -2.01 -10.18
N LEU A 13 10.85 -3.10 -10.76
CA LEU A 13 9.47 -3.56 -10.57
C LEU A 13 9.23 -3.98 -9.12
N ASP A 14 10.16 -4.74 -8.54
CA ASP A 14 10.07 -5.21 -7.16
C ASP A 14 10.16 -4.05 -6.17
N ARG A 15 11.02 -3.05 -6.44
CA ARG A 15 11.06 -1.81 -5.65
C ARG A 15 9.73 -1.06 -5.71
N TYR A 16 9.11 -1.01 -6.89
CA TYR A 16 7.82 -0.35 -7.06
C TYR A 16 6.69 -1.14 -6.41
N ALA A 17 6.76 -2.47 -6.43
CA ALA A 17 5.86 -3.36 -5.70
C ALA A 17 5.91 -3.09 -4.20
N THR A 18 7.11 -3.08 -3.62
CA THR A 18 7.33 -2.75 -2.21
C THR A 18 6.80 -1.35 -1.90
N LEU A 19 7.14 -0.34 -2.70
CA LEU A 19 6.64 1.02 -2.47
C LEU A 19 5.10 1.10 -2.51
N ALA A 20 4.45 0.44 -3.47
CA ALA A 20 3.00 0.42 -3.59
C ALA A 20 2.33 -0.30 -2.42
N HIS A 21 2.95 -1.37 -1.91
CA HIS A 21 2.50 -2.10 -0.73
C HIS A 21 2.57 -1.20 0.52
N GLU A 22 3.71 -0.57 0.79
CA GLU A 22 3.88 0.32 1.95
C GLU A 22 2.95 1.55 1.89
N LEU A 23 2.77 2.13 0.70
CA LEU A 23 1.76 3.18 0.49
C LEU A 23 0.33 2.67 0.71
N GLY A 24 0.07 1.39 0.44
CA GLY A 24 -1.19 0.73 0.77
C GLY A 24 -1.46 0.73 2.26
N HIS A 25 -0.48 0.35 3.08
CA HIS A 25 -0.60 0.45 4.54
C HIS A 25 -0.88 1.88 5.02
N LEU A 26 -0.17 2.86 4.44
CA LEU A 26 -0.35 4.27 4.79
C LEU A 26 -1.76 4.77 4.42
N PHE A 27 -2.18 4.61 3.16
CA PHE A 27 -3.46 5.14 2.67
C PHE A 27 -4.68 4.37 3.17
N CYS A 28 -4.51 3.12 3.61
CA CYS A 28 -5.55 2.41 4.34
C CYS A 28 -5.62 2.77 5.83
N GLY A 29 -4.72 3.61 6.34
CA GLY A 29 -4.74 4.09 7.73
C GLY A 29 -4.20 3.10 8.75
N HIS A 30 -3.45 2.08 8.33
CA HIS A 30 -2.98 1.02 9.23
C HIS A 30 -1.97 1.51 10.27
N LEU A 31 -1.31 2.64 9.98
CA LEU A 31 -0.27 3.24 10.81
C LEU A 31 -0.78 4.46 11.60
N GLY A 32 -2.10 4.70 11.61
CA GLY A 32 -2.74 5.82 12.28
C GLY A 32 -3.33 6.86 11.33
N PRO A 33 -3.85 7.98 11.88
CA PRO A 33 -4.54 9.00 11.10
C PRO A 33 -3.61 9.71 10.14
N GLY A 34 -4.14 10.06 8.97
CA GLY A 34 -3.44 10.93 8.03
C GLY A 34 -3.41 12.38 8.48
N PRO A 35 -2.40 13.16 8.06
CA PRO A 35 -2.43 14.60 8.26
C PRO A 35 -3.64 15.19 7.53
N GLU A 36 -4.36 16.11 8.19
CA GLU A 36 -5.55 16.78 7.62
C GLU A 36 -6.58 15.78 7.05
N ASP A 37 -6.75 14.63 7.71
CA ASP A 37 -7.69 13.57 7.31
C ASP A 37 -7.46 13.00 5.89
N ALA A 38 -6.22 13.08 5.39
CA ALA A 38 -5.86 12.56 4.07
C ALA A 38 -6.19 11.07 3.88
N TRP A 39 -6.16 10.30 4.96
CA TRP A 39 -6.59 8.90 5.06
C TRP A 39 -7.16 8.61 6.46
N PRO A 40 -8.01 7.59 6.61
CA PRO A 40 -8.66 7.30 7.88
C PRO A 40 -7.66 6.82 8.94
N ASP A 41 -8.07 6.85 10.21
CA ASP A 41 -7.40 6.09 11.26
C ASP A 41 -7.99 4.67 11.33
N ARG A 42 -7.18 3.68 10.96
CA ARG A 42 -7.51 2.26 11.08
C ARG A 42 -6.42 1.50 11.83
N LEU A 43 -5.62 2.22 12.63
CA LEU A 43 -4.68 1.62 13.55
C LEU A 43 -5.48 0.83 14.58
N SER A 44 -5.07 -0.41 14.80
CA SER A 44 -5.74 -1.28 15.75
C SER A 44 -4.80 -1.73 16.86
N HIS A 45 -5.36 -1.91 18.05
CA HIS A 45 -4.70 -2.46 19.22
C HIS A 45 -4.84 -3.99 19.31
N ARG A 46 -5.37 -4.67 18.27
CA ARG A 46 -5.43 -6.14 18.14
C ARG A 46 -4.55 -6.65 17.00
N PRO A 47 -3.21 -6.71 17.19
CA PRO A 47 -2.25 -6.89 16.09
C PRO A 47 -2.44 -8.19 15.30
N ALA A 48 -2.85 -9.28 15.96
CA ALA A 48 -2.96 -10.59 15.33
C ALA A 48 -4.16 -10.71 14.37
N GLU A 49 -5.29 -10.09 14.70
CA GLU A 49 -6.51 -10.14 13.86
C GLU A 49 -6.43 -9.15 12.70
N ASP A 50 -5.80 -7.99 12.93
CA ASP A 50 -5.72 -6.93 11.93
C ASP A 50 -4.53 -7.07 10.97
N HIS A 51 -3.51 -7.87 11.30
CA HIS A 51 -2.40 -8.13 10.40
C HIS A 51 -2.89 -8.74 9.07
N ALA A 52 -3.70 -9.79 9.12
CA ALA A 52 -4.23 -10.43 7.91
C ALA A 52 -5.02 -9.44 7.04
N ARG A 53 -5.87 -8.60 7.65
CA ARG A 53 -6.62 -7.54 6.96
C ARG A 53 -5.66 -6.55 6.29
N ASN A 54 -4.67 -6.07 7.05
CA ASN A 54 -3.74 -5.04 6.61
C ASN A 54 -2.90 -5.48 5.40
N GLU A 55 -2.38 -6.70 5.46
CA GLU A 55 -1.58 -7.29 4.40
C GLU A 55 -2.43 -7.55 3.16
N VAL A 56 -3.61 -8.16 3.31
CA VAL A 56 -4.53 -8.39 2.18
C VAL A 56 -4.85 -7.09 1.45
N GLU A 57 -5.15 -6.02 2.18
CA GLU A 57 -5.44 -4.72 1.58
C GLU A 57 -4.21 -4.13 0.86
N ALA A 58 -3.05 -4.08 1.52
CA ALA A 58 -1.83 -3.51 0.96
C ALA A 58 -1.32 -4.29 -0.26
N GLU A 59 -1.37 -5.61 -0.20
CA GLU A 59 -0.98 -6.49 -1.29
C GLU A 59 -1.96 -6.42 -2.46
N SER A 60 -3.27 -6.32 -2.20
CA SER A 60 -4.27 -6.08 -3.25
C SER A 60 -4.04 -4.75 -3.95
N ILE A 61 -3.68 -3.70 -3.20
CA ILE A 61 -3.30 -2.40 -3.76
C ILE A 61 -2.06 -2.53 -4.65
N ALA A 62 -0.99 -3.14 -4.16
CA ALA A 62 0.23 -3.37 -4.93
C ALA A 62 -0.06 -4.16 -6.22
N TYR A 63 -0.87 -5.22 -6.13
CA TYR A 63 -1.29 -5.99 -7.29
C TYR A 63 -2.01 -5.13 -8.33
N MET A 64 -3.02 -4.34 -7.93
CA MET A 64 -3.77 -3.46 -8.84
C MET A 64 -2.87 -2.40 -9.49
N VAL A 65 -1.97 -1.80 -8.72
CA VAL A 65 -1.01 -0.78 -9.20
C VAL A 65 -0.08 -1.40 -10.24
N LEU A 66 0.49 -2.56 -9.97
CA LEU A 66 1.41 -3.22 -10.90
C LEU A 66 0.69 -3.74 -12.15
N LYS A 67 -0.50 -4.35 -12.00
CA LYS A 67 -1.32 -4.78 -13.14
C LYS A 67 -1.68 -3.63 -14.07
N ARG A 68 -1.76 -2.40 -13.55
CA ARG A 68 -2.01 -1.21 -14.37
C ARG A 68 -0.81 -0.82 -15.23
N LEU A 69 0.41 -1.13 -14.78
CA LEU A 69 1.66 -0.91 -15.51
C LEU A 69 1.98 -2.05 -16.47
N ASP A 70 1.79 -3.29 -16.03
CA ASP A 70 2.07 -4.50 -16.81
C ASP A 70 0.93 -5.52 -16.62
N PRO A 71 0.07 -5.72 -17.63
CA PRO A 71 -1.00 -6.71 -17.58
C PRO A 71 -0.51 -8.14 -17.38
N THR A 72 0.77 -8.42 -17.68
CA THR A 72 1.39 -9.75 -17.56
C THR A 72 2.00 -10.00 -16.18
N VAL A 73 2.12 -8.98 -15.32
CA VAL A 73 2.74 -9.13 -13.99
C VAL A 73 2.07 -10.27 -13.23
N ARG A 74 2.88 -11.19 -12.70
CA ARG A 74 2.41 -12.26 -11.83
C ARG A 74 2.91 -11.96 -10.45
N MET A 75 1.97 -11.84 -9.52
CA MET A 75 2.30 -11.75 -8.11
C MET A 75 2.37 -13.16 -7.54
N GLY A 76 3.34 -13.41 -6.65
CA GLY A 76 3.49 -14.69 -5.98
C GLY A 76 2.39 -14.95 -4.95
N ASP A 77 2.45 -16.11 -4.29
CA ASP A 77 1.43 -16.56 -3.32
C ASP A 77 1.48 -15.84 -1.96
N TYR A 78 2.12 -14.66 -1.90
CA TYR A 78 2.40 -13.95 -0.66
C TYR A 78 1.11 -13.56 0.11
N ILE A 79 0.00 -13.28 -0.61
CA ILE A 79 -1.32 -13.02 0.01
C ILE A 79 -1.80 -14.21 0.81
N THR A 80 -1.56 -15.43 0.32
CA THR A 80 -2.03 -16.62 1.02
C THR A 80 -1.25 -16.93 2.30
N GLY A 81 -0.05 -16.33 2.47
CA GLY A 81 0.75 -16.44 3.68
C GLY A 81 0.17 -15.67 4.86
N HIS A 82 -0.56 -14.58 4.58
CA HIS A 82 -1.15 -13.71 5.61
C HIS A 82 -2.56 -14.15 6.03
N LEU A 83 -3.19 -15.05 5.29
CA LEU A 83 -4.53 -15.54 5.60
C LEU A 83 -4.48 -16.63 6.68
N GLY A 84 -5.39 -16.53 7.65
CA GLY A 84 -5.56 -17.55 8.69
C GLY A 84 -6.07 -18.90 8.17
N PRO A 85 -6.34 -19.86 9.08
CA PRO A 85 -6.88 -21.17 8.74
C PRO A 85 -8.10 -21.07 7.80
N GLY A 86 -8.06 -21.80 6.68
CA GLY A 86 -9.12 -21.76 5.66
C GLY A 86 -8.92 -20.72 4.56
N ARG A 87 -7.86 -19.89 4.64
CA ARG A 87 -7.48 -18.90 3.61
C ARG A 87 -8.64 -17.96 3.22
N GLN A 88 -9.44 -17.58 4.19
CA GLN A 88 -10.56 -16.66 3.97
C GLN A 88 -10.08 -15.22 4.09
N VAL A 89 -10.52 -14.38 3.15
CA VAL A 89 -10.31 -12.94 3.20
C VAL A 89 -11.09 -12.39 4.41
N PRO A 90 -10.45 -11.62 5.32
CA PRO A 90 -11.14 -11.07 6.48
C PRO A 90 -12.33 -10.19 6.08
N GLU A 91 -13.47 -10.34 6.75
CA GLU A 91 -14.67 -9.51 6.51
C GLU A 91 -14.42 -8.01 6.78
N THR A 92 -13.39 -7.70 7.56
CA THR A 92 -12.98 -6.34 7.92
C THR A 92 -12.19 -5.61 6.82
N VAL A 93 -11.92 -6.29 5.69
CA VAL A 93 -11.27 -5.68 4.52
C VAL A 93 -12.14 -4.59 3.93
N ALA A 94 -11.60 -3.37 3.87
CA ALA A 94 -12.31 -2.18 3.40
C ALA A 94 -12.16 -2.01 1.88
N LEU A 95 -12.84 -2.83 1.08
CA LEU A 95 -12.72 -2.87 -0.39
C LEU A 95 -12.76 -1.49 -1.07
N ASN A 96 -13.72 -0.63 -0.69
CA ASN A 96 -13.82 0.72 -1.27
C ASN A 96 -12.59 1.59 -0.98
N LEU A 97 -12.02 1.46 0.22
CA LEU A 97 -10.80 2.16 0.61
C LEU A 97 -9.60 1.61 -0.17
N THR A 98 -9.51 0.28 -0.31
CA THR A 98 -8.48 -0.41 -1.10
C THR A 98 -8.48 0.08 -2.56
N PHE A 99 -9.64 0.14 -3.22
CA PHE A 99 -9.75 0.66 -4.58
C PHE A 99 -9.38 2.15 -4.68
N LYS A 100 -9.83 2.97 -3.72
CA LYS A 100 -9.49 4.40 -3.65
C LYS A 100 -7.97 4.59 -3.52
N ALA A 101 -7.33 3.87 -2.60
CA ALA A 101 -5.89 3.94 -2.37
C ALA A 101 -5.09 3.51 -3.62
N ALA A 102 -5.48 2.42 -4.28
CA ALA A 102 -4.86 2.00 -5.53
C ALA A 102 -4.97 3.07 -6.63
N GLY A 103 -6.15 3.69 -6.78
CA GLY A 103 -6.35 4.80 -7.72
C GLY A 103 -5.43 5.99 -7.45
N LEU A 104 -5.28 6.39 -6.18
CA LEU A 104 -4.38 7.46 -5.77
C LEU A 104 -2.93 7.15 -6.11
N ILE A 105 -2.44 5.95 -5.81
CA ILE A 105 -1.05 5.53 -6.10
C ILE A 105 -0.80 5.49 -7.61
N ILE A 106 -1.75 4.96 -8.39
CA ILE A 106 -1.67 4.95 -9.86
C ILE A 106 -1.57 6.38 -10.39
N ASP A 107 -2.37 7.31 -9.88
CA ASP A 107 -2.35 8.71 -10.32
C ASP A 107 -1.08 9.44 -9.87
N MET A 108 -0.54 9.13 -8.69
CA MET A 108 0.78 9.60 -8.26
C MET A 108 1.87 9.17 -9.24
N GLY A 109 1.86 7.89 -9.67
CA GLY A 109 2.83 7.35 -10.63
C GLY A 109 2.79 8.00 -12.02
N LYS A 110 1.65 8.58 -12.43
CA LYS A 110 1.52 9.31 -13.70
C LYS A 110 2.06 10.74 -13.64
N ARG A 111 2.12 11.34 -12.45
CA ARG A 111 2.49 12.75 -12.29
C ARG A 111 4.00 12.87 -12.12
N ARG A 112 4.63 13.68 -12.98
CA ARG A 112 6.00 14.14 -12.71
C ARG A 112 5.96 15.16 -11.58
N ILE A 113 6.52 14.83 -10.43
CA ILE A 113 6.79 15.83 -9.40
C ILE A 113 7.90 16.73 -9.96
N SER A 114 7.59 18.01 -10.19
CA SER A 114 8.59 18.97 -10.64
C SER A 114 9.71 19.05 -9.61
N ALA A 115 10.98 19.00 -10.05
CA ALA A 115 12.13 19.07 -9.15
C ALA A 115 12.11 20.29 -8.21
N SER A 116 11.43 21.38 -8.59
CA SER A 116 11.18 22.56 -7.77
C SER A 116 10.31 22.31 -6.53
N ARG A 117 9.40 21.32 -6.57
CA ARG A 117 8.56 20.90 -5.42
C ARG A 117 9.30 19.94 -4.48
N LEU A 118 10.33 19.25 -4.97
CA LEU A 118 11.23 18.42 -4.15
C LEU A 118 12.29 19.26 -3.41
N ARG A 119 12.51 20.53 -3.81
CA ARG A 119 13.60 21.40 -3.32
C ARG A 119 13.20 22.44 -2.26
N LYS A 120 12.01 22.40 -1.65
CA LYS A 120 11.64 23.36 -0.58
C LYS A 120 11.11 22.66 0.68
N PRO A 121 11.56 23.06 1.89
CA PRO A 121 12.96 23.10 2.33
C PRO A 121 13.16 22.54 3.77
N LYS A 122 14.42 22.37 4.19
CA LYS A 122 14.82 22.34 5.61
C LYS A 122 14.18 23.52 6.36
N LYS A 123 13.40 23.22 7.40
CA LYS A 123 13.23 24.05 8.60
C LYS A 123 13.05 23.12 9.79
#